data_AF-A0A2W4W8Q1-F1
#
_entry.id   AF-A0A2W4W8Q1-F1
#
_cell.length_a   1.000
_cell.length_b   1.000
_cell.length_c   1.000
_cell.angle_alpha   90.00
_cell.angle_beta   90.00
_cell.angle_gamma   90.00
#
_symmetry.space_group_name_H-M   'P 1'
#
loop_
_entity.id
_entity.type
_entity.pdbx_description
1 polymer ?
#
loop_
_entity_poly.entity_id
_entity_poly.type
_entity_poly.pdbx_seq_one_letter_code
_entity_poly.pdbx_strand_id
1 'polypeptide(L)'
;MDNIVSSLTKNEEIIVIGTVVQVNLEAMSHCGDGVIKVTTENHRELILNIVGGRRMQCPRAEVKDGDLIEACGVVTGENMIDLVDPIKHYLRLK
;
A
#
# COMPACT_ATOMS: atom_id res chain seq x y z
N MET A 1 -3.71 3.82 27.08
CA MET A 1 -4.82 3.24 26.31
C MET A 1 -4.82 4.05 25.03
N ASP A 2 -4.37 3.52 23.89
CA ASP A 2 -4.79 2.26 23.28
C ASP A 2 -3.63 1.52 22.61
N ASN A 3 -3.41 0.25 22.98
CA ASN A 3 -2.57 -0.68 22.22
C ASN A 3 -3.49 -1.48 21.30
N ILE A 4 -4.02 -0.85 20.25
CA ILE A 4 -4.55 -1.63 19.13
C ILE A 4 -3.33 -2.03 18.28
N VAL A 5 -2.60 -3.05 18.75
CA VAL A 5 -1.72 -3.80 17.86
C VAL A 5 -2.59 -4.91 17.28
N SER A 6 -3.34 -4.54 16.24
CA SER A 6 -3.85 -5.53 15.30
C SER A 6 -2.62 -6.25 14.74
N SER A 7 -2.41 -7.52 15.09
CA SER A 7 -1.32 -8.28 14.47
C SER A 7 -1.76 -8.65 13.07
N LEU A 8 -1.04 -8.20 12.06
CA LEU A 8 -1.31 -8.62 10.69
C LEU A 8 -1.01 -10.12 10.54
N THR A 9 -2.01 -10.89 10.10
CA THR A 9 -1.83 -12.32 9.86
C THR A 9 -1.15 -12.51 8.52
N LYS A 10 0.00 -13.18 8.51
CA LYS A 10 0.73 -13.46 7.27
C LYS A 10 -0.14 -14.28 6.30
N ASN A 11 -0.04 -13.95 5.01
CA ASN A 11 -0.82 -14.50 3.88
C ASN A 11 -2.31 -14.14 3.88
N GLU A 12 -2.76 -13.20 4.72
CA GLU A 12 -4.11 -12.67 4.68
C GLU A 12 -4.21 -11.52 3.66
N GLU A 13 -5.27 -11.50 2.84
CA GLU A 13 -5.62 -10.34 2.02
C GLU A 13 -6.31 -9.30 2.90
N ILE A 14 -5.78 -8.07 2.94
CA ILE A 14 -6.31 -6.99 3.77
C ILE A 14 -6.47 -5.70 2.97
N ILE A 15 -7.31 -4.81 3.50
CA ILE A 15 -7.45 -3.42 3.06
C ILE A 15 -6.87 -2.52 4.13
N VAL A 16 -6.01 -1.59 3.71
CA VAL A 16 -5.36 -0.61 4.59
C VAL A 16 -5.67 0.79 4.12
N ILE A 17 -5.96 1.66 5.08
CA ILE A 17 -6.11 3.10 4.86
C ILE A 17 -5.01 3.78 5.65
N GLY A 18 -4.28 4.68 5.00
CA GLY A 18 -3.16 5.35 5.63
C GLY A 18 -2.68 6.58 4.88
N THR A 19 -1.94 7.41 5.59
CA THR A 19 -1.27 8.59 5.05
C THR A 19 0.10 8.19 4.53
N VAL A 20 0.44 8.62 3.32
CA VAL A 20 1.73 8.34 2.69
C VAL A 20 2.83 9.15 3.36
N VAL A 21 3.90 8.46 3.75
CA VAL A 21 5.08 9.07 4.37
C VAL A 21 6.24 9.15 3.39
N GLN A 22 6.35 8.16 2.50
CA GLN A 22 7.43 8.08 1.54
C GLN A 22 6.99 7.30 0.31
N VAL A 23 7.27 7.84 -0.88
CA VAL A 23 7.08 7.16 -2.16
C VAL A 23 8.44 6.84 -2.79
N ASN A 24 8.68 5.56 -3.10
CA ASN A 24 9.84 5.11 -3.85
C ASN A 24 9.38 4.18 -4.98
N LEU A 25 8.91 4.77 -6.08
CA LEU A 25 8.42 4.05 -7.25
C LEU A 25 9.43 4.15 -8.38
N GLU A 26 9.59 3.06 -9.14
CA GLU A 26 10.33 3.09 -10.39
C GLU A 26 9.65 4.02 -11.40
N ALA A 27 10.45 4.78 -12.13
CA ALA A 27 9.97 5.72 -13.13
C ALA A 27 9.32 4.98 -14.31
N MET A 28 7.99 4.89 -14.29
CA MET A 28 7.16 4.41 -15.40
C MET A 28 5.93 5.29 -15.60
N SER A 29 5.30 5.22 -16.78
CA SER A 29 4.11 6.02 -17.15
C SER A 29 2.86 5.77 -16.31
N HIS A 30 2.90 4.77 -15.42
CA HIS A 30 1.85 4.35 -14.46
C HIS A 30 2.52 3.97 -13.14
N CYS A 31 1.77 3.81 -12.04
CA CYS A 31 2.30 3.35 -10.75
C CYS A 31 3.22 2.15 -10.95
N GLY A 32 4.53 2.45 -10.98
CA GLY A 32 5.58 1.48 -11.26
C GLY A 32 5.67 0.48 -10.13
N ASP A 33 6.50 -0.53 -10.35
CA ASP A 33 6.96 -1.34 -9.24
C ASP A 33 7.72 -0.44 -8.25
N GLY A 34 7.68 -0.81 -6.98
CA GLY A 34 8.35 -0.01 -5.96
C GLY A 34 7.71 -0.17 -4.59
N VAL A 35 8.01 0.79 -3.73
CA VAL A 35 7.68 0.73 -2.32
C VAL A 35 7.06 2.06 -1.88
N ILE A 36 5.93 1.98 -1.19
CA ILE A 36 5.31 3.13 -0.53
C ILE A 36 5.27 2.84 0.97
N LYS A 37 5.69 3.79 1.79
CA LYS A 37 5.50 3.73 3.24
C LYS A 37 4.30 4.56 3.63
N VAL A 38 3.44 3.99 4.47
CA VAL A 38 2.24 4.66 4.95
C VAL A 38 2.11 4.52 6.45
N THR A 39 1.53 5.52 7.11
CA THR A 39 1.09 5.46 8.50
C THR A 39 -0.40 5.20 8.51
N THR A 40 -0.87 4.15 9.19
CA THR A 40 -2.29 3.83 9.30
C THR A 40 -2.80 4.17 10.71
N GLU A 41 -4.12 4.30 10.89
CA GLU A 41 -4.69 4.59 12.20
C GLU A 41 -4.45 3.45 13.22
N ASN A 42 -4.39 2.20 12.73
CA ASN A 42 -4.27 0.99 13.56
C ASN A 42 -2.85 0.40 13.60
N HIS A 43 -1.96 0.83 12.71
CA HIS A 43 -0.57 0.38 12.61
C HIS A 43 0.33 1.59 12.37
N ARG A 44 1.39 1.73 13.17
CA ARG A 44 2.31 2.88 13.12
C ARG A 44 2.80 3.18 11.72
N GLU A 45 3.49 2.21 11.12
CA GLU A 45 4.05 2.31 9.78
C GLU A 45 3.84 0.97 9.08
N LEU A 46 3.44 1.03 7.82
CA LEU A 46 3.21 -0.11 6.96
C LEU A 46 3.95 0.11 5.63
N ILE A 47 4.59 -0.93 5.14
CA ILE A 47 5.30 -0.95 3.87
C ILE A 47 4.40 -1.60 2.82
N LEU A 48 4.13 -0.88 1.73
CA LEU A 48 3.39 -1.35 0.57
C LEU A 48 4.39 -1.68 -0.54
N ASN A 49 4.57 -2.96 -0.85
CA ASN A 49 5.37 -3.37 -2.01
C ASN A 49 4.45 -3.52 -3.23
N ILE A 50 4.78 -2.80 -4.29
CA ILE A 50 4.04 -2.83 -5.56
C ILE A 50 4.89 -3.63 -6.53
N VAL A 51 4.38 -4.79 -6.98
CA VAL A 51 5.12 -5.72 -7.85
C VAL A 51 4.27 -6.09 -9.07
N GLY A 52 4.84 -6.14 -10.28
CA GLY A 52 4.17 -6.62 -11.49
C GLY A 52 3.71 -5.54 -12.50
N GLY A 53 4.07 -4.27 -12.30
CA GLY A 53 4.31 -3.24 -13.31
C GLY A 53 3.16 -2.81 -14.25
N ARG A 54 1.98 -3.44 -14.20
CA ARG A 54 0.83 -3.12 -15.06
C ARG A 54 -0.50 -3.37 -14.35
N ARG A 55 -0.81 -2.56 -13.34
CA ARG A 55 -2.14 -2.55 -12.74
C ARG A 55 -3.08 -1.65 -13.55
N MET A 56 -4.33 -2.07 -13.75
CA MET A 56 -5.41 -1.16 -14.14
C MET A 56 -5.73 -0.25 -12.95
N GLN A 57 -4.80 0.66 -12.61
CA GLN A 57 -5.10 1.74 -11.69
C GLN A 57 -5.73 2.89 -12.45
N CYS A 58 -6.64 3.60 -11.78
CA CYS A 58 -7.25 4.79 -12.34
C CYS A 58 -6.13 5.77 -12.74
N PRO A 59 -6.11 6.28 -13.98
CA PRO A 59 -4.92 6.87 -14.60
C PRO A 59 -4.46 8.24 -14.05
N ARG A 60 -4.89 8.66 -12.86
CA ARG A 60 -4.81 10.06 -12.41
C ARG A 60 -4.29 10.32 -11.01
N ALA A 61 -3.89 9.29 -10.28
CA ALA A 61 -3.40 9.44 -8.91
C ALA A 61 -1.89 9.20 -8.87
N GLU A 62 -1.09 10.22 -9.18
CA GLU A 62 0.31 10.22 -8.77
C GLU A 62 0.32 10.37 -7.26
N VAL A 63 0.54 9.26 -6.54
CA VAL A 63 0.59 9.24 -5.08
C VAL A 63 1.83 9.99 -4.61
N LYS A 64 1.65 10.90 -3.64
CA LYS A 64 2.67 11.78 -3.09
C LYS A 64 2.74 11.67 -1.58
N ASP A 65 3.85 12.12 -1.03
CA ASP A 65 4.00 12.25 0.42
C ASP A 65 2.88 13.15 0.98
N GLY A 66 2.21 12.68 2.02
CA GLY A 66 1.07 13.34 2.65
C GLY A 66 -0.30 12.92 2.12
N ASP A 67 -0.39 12.19 1.01
CA ASP A 67 -1.67 11.74 0.46
C ASP A 67 -2.34 10.70 1.37
N LEU A 68 -3.66 10.79 1.49
CA LEU A 68 -4.47 9.73 2.07
C LEU A 68 -4.79 8.69 0.99
N ILE A 69 -4.44 7.43 1.26
CA ILE A 69 -4.63 6.34 0.31
C ILE A 69 -5.43 5.18 0.93
N GLU A 70 -6.00 4.37 0.04
CA GLU A 70 -6.52 3.04 0.33
C GLU A 70 -5.76 2.02 -0.53
N ALA A 71 -5.23 0.97 0.09
CA ALA A 71 -4.52 -0.11 -0.59
C ALA A 71 -5.09 -1.48 -0.20
N CYS A 72 -5.19 -2.38 -1.17
CA CYS A 72 -5.56 -3.77 -0.95
C CYS A 72 -4.42 -4.67 -1.43
N GLY A 73 -3.95 -5.56 -0.56
CA GLY A 73 -2.82 -6.45 -0.83
C GLY A 73 -2.77 -7.61 0.17
N VAL A 74 -1.75 -8.46 0.03
CA VAL A 74 -1.53 -9.62 0.90
C VAL A 74 -0.46 -9.31 1.94
N VAL A 75 -0.68 -9.66 3.20
CA VAL A 75 0.31 -9.52 4.27
C VAL A 75 1.47 -10.48 4.05
N THR A 76 2.69 -9.95 3.92
CA THR A 76 3.91 -10.75 3.69
C THR A 76 4.88 -10.71 4.86
N GLY A 77 4.76 -9.71 5.74
CA GLY A 77 5.60 -9.53 6.93
C GLY A 77 4.86 -8.80 8.06
N GLU A 78 5.57 -8.49 9.14
CA GLU A 78 5.00 -7.92 10.38
C GLU A 78 4.29 -6.59 10.16
N ASN A 79 4.74 -5.78 9.20
CA ASN A 79 4.13 -4.51 8.80
C ASN A 79 4.28 -4.29 7.30
N MET A 80 3.97 -5.33 6.51
CA MET A 80 4.23 -5.30 5.08
C MET A 80 3.08 -5.97 4.33
N ILE A 81 2.58 -5.27 3.32
CA ILE A 81 1.67 -5.86 2.35
C ILE A 81 2.25 -5.77 0.94
N ASP A 82 2.00 -6.82 0.17
CA ASP A 82 2.38 -6.91 -1.22
C ASP A 82 1.14 -6.75 -2.09
N LEU A 83 1.18 -5.76 -2.96
CA LEU A 83 0.28 -5.62 -4.08
C LEU A 83 0.95 -6.39 -5.23
N VAL A 84 0.59 -7.68 -5.38
CA VAL A 84 1.09 -8.59 -6.43
C VAL A 84 0.10 -8.95 -7.54
N ASP A 85 -1.20 -9.16 -7.25
CA ASP A 85 -2.22 -9.49 -8.25
C ASP A 85 -2.74 -8.20 -8.95
N PRO A 86 -2.55 -8.01 -10.26
CA PRO A 86 -2.94 -6.78 -10.95
C PRO A 86 -4.45 -6.64 -11.20
N ILE A 87 -5.24 -7.71 -10.98
CA ILE A 87 -6.69 -7.72 -11.10
C ILE A 87 -7.33 -7.44 -9.74
N LYS A 88 -6.79 -8.03 -8.66
CA LYS A 88 -7.37 -7.93 -7.31
C LYS A 88 -6.80 -6.79 -6.47
N HIS A 89 -5.48 -6.60 -6.50
CA HIS A 89 -4.81 -5.63 -5.64
C HIS A 89 -4.80 -4.24 -6.27
N TYR A 90 -4.97 -3.23 -5.42
CA TYR A 90 -5.09 -1.84 -5.87
C TYR A 90 -4.49 -0.86 -4.87
N LEU A 91 -4.21 0.33 -5.37
CA LEU A 91 -3.82 1.53 -4.64
C LEU A 91 -4.66 2.67 -5.21
N ARG A 92 -5.32 3.47 -4.36
CA ARG A 92 -6.19 4.57 -4.76
C ARG A 92 -6.04 5.74 -3.79
N LEU A 93 -6.16 6.97 -4.31
CA LEU A 93 -6.33 8.16 -3.47
C LEU A 93 -7.73 8.15 -2.86
N LYS A 94 -7.83 8.63 -1.62
CA LYS A 94 -9.06 8.77 -0.84
C LYS A 94 -9.54 10.22 -0.76
#